data_AF-B6CAS1-F1
#
_entry.id   AF-B6CAS1-F1
#
_cell.length_a   1.000
_cell.length_b   1.000
_cell.length_c   1.000
_cell.angle_alpha   90.00
_cell.angle_beta   90.00
_cell.angle_gamma   90.00
#
_symmetry.space_group_name_H-M   'P 1'
#
loop_
_entity.id
_entity.type
_entity.pdbx_description
1 polymer ?
#
loop_
_entity_poly.entity_id
_entity_poly.type
_entity_poly.pdbx_seq_one_letter_code
_entity_poly.pdbx_strand_id
1 'polypeptide(L)'
;ASQPTFVRAEEAPVASQSKAEKDYDIAKRDAENAKEALENARRAQKKYKDDQKRTEEKAEKERKASEEEQAANLKYQLLLQKYGSESDREKKKQIEKQADAAKEENERKKAELNKIRQEMVVPSSQQLEVTRRKAEVAKAKEPGLRKRVEEAEKKVTEAKQKLDAERAKEVALQAKIAELENEVHKLEQKLKEIDESDSEDYVKEGFRAPLQSELDAKQAKLSKLEELSDKIDELDAEIAKLEDQLKAAEENNNVEDYFKEGLEKTIAAKKAELEKTEADLKKAVNEPEKPAEEPSQPEKPAEEAPAPEQPTEPTQPEKPAEQPQPAPAPQPEKPAEETPAPKPEKPAEQPKAEKPADQQAEEDYARRSEEEYNRLTQQQPPKAEKPAPAPK
;
A
#
# COMPACT_ATOMS: atom_id res chain seq x y z
N ALA A 1 27.91 29.74 36.30
CA ALA A 1 27.63 28.42 35.69
C ALA A 1 26.22 28.46 35.12
N SER A 2 26.09 28.85 33.86
CA SER A 2 24.80 28.80 33.14
C SER A 2 24.90 27.60 32.22
N GLN A 3 24.04 26.61 32.42
CA GLN A 3 23.95 25.46 31.53
C GLN A 3 23.35 25.90 30.19
N PRO A 4 23.72 25.28 29.05
CA PRO A 4 23.03 25.53 27.80
C PRO A 4 21.64 24.93 27.87
N THR A 5 20.63 25.77 27.76
CA THR A 5 19.25 25.37 27.55
C THR A 5 19.16 24.78 26.15
N PHE A 6 19.18 23.46 26.02
CA PHE A 6 18.71 22.78 24.82
C PHE A 6 17.19 23.01 24.72
N VAL A 7 16.80 24.02 23.98
CA VAL A 7 15.44 24.25 23.46
C VAL A 7 15.67 24.15 21.95
N ARG A 8 15.18 23.19 21.19
CA ARG A 8 13.77 22.81 21.02
C ARG A 8 13.74 21.52 20.19
N ALA A 9 13.64 20.37 20.86
CA ALA A 9 13.01 19.20 20.25
C ALA A 9 11.53 19.23 20.67
N GLU A 10 10.78 20.23 20.19
CA GLU A 10 9.33 20.02 20.10
C GLU A 10 9.09 19.37 18.75
N GLU A 11 8.25 18.33 18.78
CA GLU A 11 7.74 17.62 17.61
C GLU A 11 7.34 18.62 16.52
N ALA A 12 8.23 18.84 15.56
CA ALA A 12 7.87 19.45 14.30
C ALA A 12 6.72 18.61 13.72
N PRO A 13 5.68 19.26 13.15
CA PRO A 13 4.59 18.55 12.51
C PRO A 13 5.19 17.56 11.52
N VAL A 14 4.78 16.29 11.62
CA VAL A 14 5.28 15.14 10.85
C VAL A 14 5.79 15.60 9.49
N ALA A 15 7.11 15.66 9.34
CA ALA A 15 7.76 16.03 8.10
C ALA A 15 7.07 15.27 6.97
N SER A 16 6.73 15.97 5.89
CA SER A 16 6.12 15.33 4.73
C SER A 16 7.02 14.16 4.36
N GLN A 17 6.51 12.93 4.40
CA GLN A 17 7.36 11.77 4.19
C GLN A 17 8.12 11.98 2.87
N SER A 18 9.45 11.88 2.94
CA SER A 18 10.32 12.05 1.78
C SER A 18 9.88 11.10 0.66
N LYS A 19 10.19 11.45 -0.58
CA LYS A 19 9.83 10.60 -1.72
C LYS A 19 10.38 9.18 -1.58
N ALA A 20 11.63 9.04 -1.10
CA ALA A 20 12.21 7.72 -0.88
C ALA A 20 11.54 6.95 0.27
N GLU A 21 11.05 7.64 1.29
CA GLU A 21 10.31 7.01 2.39
C GLU A 21 8.95 6.50 1.93
N LYS A 22 8.21 7.31 1.14
CA LYS A 22 6.97 6.88 0.47
C LYS A 22 7.20 5.69 -0.45
N ASP A 23 8.24 5.76 -1.30
CA ASP A 23 8.59 4.66 -2.22
C ASP A 23 8.93 3.37 -1.46
N TYR A 24 9.62 3.47 -0.31
CA TYR A 24 9.93 2.33 0.54
C TYR A 24 8.69 1.71 1.19
N ASP A 25 7.78 2.55 1.70
CA ASP A 25 6.52 2.09 2.29
C ASP A 25 5.62 1.40 1.26
N ILE A 26 5.51 1.96 0.05
CA ILE A 26 4.79 1.35 -1.07
C ILE A 26 5.41 -0.01 -1.43
N ALA A 27 6.73 -0.05 -1.62
CA ALA A 27 7.43 -1.30 -1.95
C ALA A 27 7.21 -2.37 -0.89
N LYS A 28 7.22 -1.99 0.40
CA LYS A 28 6.96 -2.91 1.52
C LYS A 28 5.54 -3.46 1.47
N ARG A 29 4.54 -2.61 1.22
CA ARG A 29 3.14 -3.02 1.08
C ARG A 29 2.95 -3.97 -0.09
N ASP A 30 3.58 -3.69 -1.23
CA ASP A 30 3.53 -4.54 -2.41
C ASP A 30 4.17 -5.91 -2.16
N ALA A 31 5.30 -5.95 -1.44
CA ALA A 31 5.95 -7.19 -1.05
C ALA A 31 5.08 -8.02 -0.08
N GLU A 32 4.40 -7.37 0.88
CA GLU A 32 3.46 -8.02 1.78
C GLU A 32 2.26 -8.60 1.02
N ASN A 33 1.64 -7.82 0.13
CA ASN A 33 0.55 -8.27 -0.73
C ASN A 33 0.95 -9.46 -1.62
N ALA A 34 2.16 -9.42 -2.20
CA ALA A 34 2.68 -10.52 -3.01
C ALA A 34 2.89 -11.80 -2.18
N LYS A 35 3.40 -11.67 -0.94
CA LYS A 35 3.58 -12.79 -0.02
C LYS A 35 2.24 -13.40 0.39
N GLU A 36 1.25 -12.58 0.70
CA GLU A 36 -0.10 -13.03 1.04
C GLU A 36 -0.75 -13.79 -0.13
N ALA A 37 -0.62 -13.29 -1.36
CA ALA A 37 -1.12 -13.97 -2.55
C ALA A 37 -0.47 -15.36 -2.73
N LEU A 38 0.85 -15.48 -2.54
CA LEU A 38 1.56 -16.75 -2.58
C LEU A 38 1.11 -17.70 -1.46
N GLU A 39 0.89 -17.18 -0.25
CA GLU A 39 0.44 -17.97 0.89
C GLU A 39 -0.98 -18.52 0.67
N ASN A 40 -1.88 -17.69 0.16
CA ASN A 40 -3.24 -18.09 -0.19
C ASN A 40 -3.28 -19.19 -1.25
N ALA A 41 -2.40 -19.11 -2.26
CA ALA A 41 -2.24 -20.18 -3.25
C ALA A 41 -1.78 -21.50 -2.59
N ARG A 42 -0.82 -21.44 -1.67
CA ARG A 42 -0.37 -22.63 -0.91
C ARG A 42 -1.45 -23.19 0.02
N ARG A 43 -2.25 -22.34 0.66
CA ARG A 43 -3.40 -22.75 1.49
C ARG A 43 -4.43 -23.51 0.67
N ALA A 44 -4.75 -23.05 -0.54
CA ALA A 44 -5.68 -23.76 -1.43
C ALA A 44 -5.17 -25.18 -1.77
N GLN A 45 -3.88 -25.31 -2.08
CA GLN A 45 -3.26 -26.62 -2.32
C GLN A 45 -3.29 -27.52 -1.08
N LYS A 46 -2.98 -26.96 0.10
CA LYS A 46 -3.01 -27.70 1.37
C LYS A 46 -4.43 -28.18 1.70
N LYS A 47 -5.43 -27.33 1.52
CA LYS A 47 -6.84 -27.69 1.77
C LYS A 47 -7.27 -28.90 0.96
N TYR A 48 -6.95 -28.94 -0.33
CA TYR A 48 -7.26 -30.10 -1.17
C TYR A 48 -6.57 -31.38 -0.69
N LYS A 49 -5.29 -31.31 -0.31
CA LYS A 49 -4.56 -32.46 0.25
C LYS A 49 -5.17 -32.96 1.56
N ASP A 50 -5.55 -32.05 2.44
CA ASP A 50 -6.18 -32.37 3.73
C ASP A 50 -7.58 -33.00 3.52
N ASP A 51 -8.37 -32.42 2.60
CA ASP A 51 -9.68 -32.93 2.21
C ASP A 51 -9.59 -34.34 1.58
N GLN A 52 -8.60 -34.57 0.73
CA GLN A 52 -8.30 -35.89 0.15
C GLN A 52 -7.92 -36.90 1.22
N LYS A 53 -6.98 -36.54 2.11
CA LYS A 53 -6.52 -37.41 3.20
C LYS A 53 -7.66 -37.82 4.14
N ARG A 54 -8.54 -36.88 4.51
CA ARG A 54 -9.73 -37.17 5.32
C ARG A 54 -10.69 -38.13 4.62
N THR A 55 -10.86 -37.96 3.31
CA THR A 55 -11.71 -38.84 2.49
C THR A 55 -11.15 -40.26 2.44
N GLU A 56 -9.84 -40.41 2.21
CA GLU A 56 -9.14 -41.70 2.21
C GLU A 56 -9.19 -42.37 3.60
N GLU A 57 -8.95 -41.62 4.67
CA GLU A 57 -8.99 -42.12 6.05
C GLU A 57 -10.39 -42.62 6.43
N LYS A 58 -11.45 -41.90 6.04
CA LYS A 58 -12.83 -42.35 6.26
C LYS A 58 -13.09 -43.63 5.48
N ALA A 59 -12.73 -43.68 4.20
CA ALA A 59 -12.96 -44.85 3.36
C ALA A 59 -12.27 -46.10 3.92
N GLU A 60 -11.04 -45.96 4.43
CA GLU A 60 -10.31 -47.07 5.04
C GLU A 60 -10.97 -47.56 6.33
N LYS A 61 -11.36 -46.65 7.23
CA LYS A 61 -12.05 -46.97 8.49
C LYS A 61 -13.41 -47.60 8.23
N GLU A 62 -14.18 -47.07 7.29
CA GLU A 62 -15.48 -47.61 6.91
C GLU A 62 -15.35 -49.00 6.29
N ARG A 63 -14.36 -49.22 5.42
CA ARG A 63 -14.08 -50.54 4.85
C ARG A 63 -13.78 -51.56 5.94
N LYS A 64 -12.85 -51.24 6.86
CA LYS A 64 -12.49 -52.13 7.98
C LYS A 64 -13.69 -52.45 8.87
N ALA A 65 -14.47 -51.44 9.27
CA ALA A 65 -15.66 -51.66 10.08
C ALA A 65 -16.76 -52.43 9.33
N SER A 66 -16.89 -52.25 8.01
CA SER A 66 -17.83 -53.01 7.19
C SER A 66 -17.42 -54.46 7.03
N GLU A 67 -16.13 -54.77 6.90
CA GLU A 67 -15.63 -56.15 6.86
C GLU A 67 -15.89 -56.86 8.20
N GLU A 68 -15.69 -56.18 9.33
CA GLU A 68 -15.99 -56.72 10.66
C GLU A 68 -17.49 -56.94 10.89
N GLU A 69 -18.36 -56.00 10.47
CA GLU A 69 -19.82 -56.16 10.53
C GLU A 69 -20.29 -57.32 9.66
N GLN A 70 -19.77 -57.45 8.44
CA GLN A 70 -20.10 -58.57 7.55
C GLN A 70 -19.67 -59.91 8.15
N ALA A 71 -18.48 -59.99 8.76
CA ALA A 71 -18.00 -61.19 9.43
C ALA A 71 -18.87 -61.59 10.63
N ALA A 72 -19.30 -60.62 11.45
CA ALA A 72 -20.19 -60.85 12.59
C ALA A 72 -21.59 -61.29 12.12
N ASN A 73 -22.13 -60.64 11.07
CA ASN A 73 -23.40 -61.00 10.46
C ASN A 73 -23.37 -62.42 9.88
N LEU A 74 -22.30 -62.79 9.16
CA LEU A 74 -22.12 -64.15 8.64
C LEU A 74 -22.08 -65.20 9.77
N LYS A 75 -21.35 -64.93 10.86
CA LYS A 75 -21.34 -65.79 12.06
C LYS A 75 -22.74 -66.00 12.62
N TYR A 76 -23.51 -64.92 12.78
CA TYR A 76 -24.88 -64.98 13.28
C TYR A 76 -25.79 -65.81 12.36
N GLN A 77 -25.72 -65.60 11.05
CA GLN A 77 -26.50 -66.37 10.07
C GLN A 77 -26.15 -67.86 10.07
N LEU A 78 -24.86 -68.22 10.15
CA LEU A 78 -24.42 -69.61 10.24
C LEU A 78 -24.92 -70.30 11.52
N LEU A 79 -24.98 -69.57 12.64
CA LEU A 79 -25.55 -70.08 13.89
C LEU A 79 -27.06 -70.29 13.81
N LEU A 80 -27.79 -69.37 13.17
CA LEU A 80 -29.23 -69.55 12.90
C LEU A 80 -29.49 -70.76 12.01
N GLN A 81 -28.68 -70.97 10.97
CA GLN A 81 -28.78 -72.14 10.10
C GLN A 81 -28.55 -73.43 10.89
N LYS A 82 -27.49 -73.48 11.71
CA LYS A 82 -27.20 -74.62 12.60
C LYS A 82 -28.34 -74.89 13.57
N TYR A 83 -28.89 -73.85 14.19
CA TYR A 83 -30.02 -73.94 15.11
C TYR A 83 -31.27 -74.55 14.45
N GLY A 84 -31.54 -74.19 13.19
CA GLY A 84 -32.64 -74.75 12.40
C GLY A 84 -32.44 -76.22 12.03
N SER A 85 -31.19 -76.66 11.82
CA SER A 85 -30.85 -78.05 11.48
C SER A 85 -30.65 -78.98 12.68
N GLU A 86 -30.46 -78.44 13.89
CA GLU A 86 -30.14 -79.24 15.08
C GLU A 86 -31.39 -79.83 15.75
N SER A 87 -31.33 -81.14 16.03
CA SER A 87 -32.40 -81.92 16.65
C SER A 87 -32.17 -82.19 18.14
N ASP A 88 -30.92 -82.20 18.60
CA ASP A 88 -30.56 -82.44 20.00
C ASP A 88 -30.92 -81.22 20.86
N ARG A 89 -31.75 -81.43 21.89
CA ARG A 89 -32.31 -80.36 22.71
C ARG A 89 -31.26 -79.60 23.53
N GLU A 90 -30.20 -80.25 23.99
CA GLU A 90 -29.14 -79.58 24.75
C GLU A 90 -28.22 -78.79 23.83
N LYS A 91 -27.81 -79.38 22.71
CA LYS A 91 -26.98 -78.69 21.71
C LYS A 91 -27.72 -77.49 21.12
N LYS A 92 -29.02 -77.63 20.87
CA LYS A 92 -29.88 -76.56 20.38
C LYS A 92 -29.90 -75.35 21.33
N LYS A 93 -30.02 -75.57 22.64
CA LYS A 93 -29.90 -74.49 23.66
C LYS A 93 -28.52 -73.83 23.67
N GLN A 94 -27.46 -74.59 23.45
CA GLN A 94 -26.10 -74.01 23.37
C GLN A 94 -25.94 -73.15 22.11
N ILE A 95 -26.44 -73.61 20.96
CA ILE A 95 -26.42 -72.86 19.70
C ILE A 95 -27.28 -71.59 19.84
N GLU A 96 -28.43 -71.65 20.49
CA GLU A 96 -29.28 -70.49 20.77
C GLU A 96 -28.52 -69.40 21.55
N LYS A 97 -27.85 -69.77 22.66
CA LYS A 97 -27.03 -68.82 23.43
C LYS A 97 -25.88 -68.22 22.60
N GLN A 98 -25.25 -69.03 21.74
CA GLN A 98 -24.22 -68.53 20.83
C GLN A 98 -24.79 -67.60 19.75
N ALA A 99 -25.99 -67.89 19.25
CA ALA A 99 -26.68 -67.06 18.27
C ALA A 99 -27.09 -65.71 18.87
N ASP A 100 -27.57 -65.68 20.10
CA ASP A 100 -27.89 -64.43 20.82
C ASP A 100 -26.62 -63.58 21.04
N ALA A 101 -25.52 -64.20 21.47
CA ALA A 101 -24.24 -63.51 21.62
C ALA A 101 -23.72 -62.95 20.27
N ALA A 102 -23.82 -63.74 19.19
CA ALA A 102 -23.43 -63.30 17.85
C ALA A 102 -24.36 -62.20 17.29
N LYS A 103 -25.65 -62.21 17.66
CA LYS A 103 -26.60 -61.16 17.32
C LYS A 103 -26.19 -59.84 17.98
N GLU A 104 -25.89 -59.86 19.28
CA GLU A 104 -25.39 -58.68 19.99
C GLU A 104 -24.07 -58.17 19.40
N GLU A 105 -23.14 -59.07 19.06
CA GLU A 105 -21.87 -58.71 18.41
C GLU A 105 -22.11 -58.02 17.06
N ASN A 106 -23.01 -58.56 16.23
CA ASN A 106 -23.40 -57.95 14.96
C ASN A 106 -24.04 -56.57 15.13
N GLU A 107 -24.96 -56.42 16.09
CA GLU A 107 -25.58 -55.12 16.40
C GLU A 107 -24.56 -54.07 16.87
N ARG A 108 -23.59 -54.48 17.69
CA ARG A 108 -22.47 -53.61 18.13
C ARG A 108 -21.60 -53.18 16.95
N LYS A 109 -21.21 -54.11 16.08
CA LYS A 109 -20.38 -53.80 14.90
C LYS A 109 -21.10 -52.92 13.89
N LYS A 110 -22.40 -53.14 13.70
CA LYS A 110 -23.26 -52.26 12.91
C LYS A 110 -23.36 -50.85 13.50
N ALA A 111 -23.42 -50.72 14.82
CA ALA A 111 -23.40 -49.42 15.49
C ALA A 111 -22.04 -48.71 15.31
N GLU A 112 -20.91 -49.43 15.42
CA GLU A 112 -19.56 -48.89 15.17
C GLU A 112 -19.41 -48.37 13.73
N LEU A 113 -19.86 -49.14 12.73
CA LEU A 113 -19.86 -48.73 11.33
C LEU A 113 -20.69 -47.46 11.11
N ASN A 114 -21.89 -47.40 11.67
CA ASN A 114 -22.76 -46.23 11.57
C ASN A 114 -22.14 -45.00 12.25
N LYS A 115 -21.46 -45.20 13.38
CA LYS A 115 -20.75 -44.13 14.07
C LYS A 115 -19.64 -43.53 13.20
N ILE A 116 -18.84 -44.36 12.52
CA ILE A 116 -17.81 -43.90 11.56
C ILE A 116 -18.43 -43.09 10.43
N ARG A 117 -19.55 -43.56 9.87
CA ARG A 117 -20.27 -42.87 8.78
C ARG A 117 -20.76 -41.47 9.19
N GLN A 118 -21.24 -41.33 10.43
CA GLN A 118 -21.81 -40.10 10.97
C GLN A 118 -20.74 -39.12 11.47
N GLU A 119 -19.75 -39.57 12.23
CA GLU A 119 -18.78 -38.69 12.89
C GLU A 119 -17.66 -38.22 11.94
N MET A 120 -17.25 -39.06 10.98
CA MET A 120 -16.23 -38.65 10.00
C MET A 120 -16.89 -37.86 8.87
N VAL A 121 -17.00 -36.54 9.04
CA VAL A 121 -17.49 -35.65 7.99
C VAL A 121 -16.41 -35.46 6.93
N VAL A 122 -16.71 -35.89 5.71
CA VAL A 122 -15.84 -35.72 4.53
C VAL A 122 -16.51 -34.78 3.53
N PRO A 123 -15.73 -34.03 2.73
CA PRO A 123 -16.29 -33.23 1.64
C PRO A 123 -17.10 -34.11 0.69
N SER A 124 -18.20 -33.57 0.16
CA SER A 124 -18.91 -34.26 -0.92
C SER A 124 -18.02 -34.38 -2.16
N SER A 125 -18.34 -35.29 -3.09
CA SER A 125 -17.59 -35.41 -4.36
C SER A 125 -17.52 -34.08 -5.11
N GLN A 126 -18.62 -33.31 -5.12
CA GLN A 126 -18.65 -31.98 -5.74
C GLN A 126 -17.75 -30.98 -5.02
N GLN A 127 -17.75 -30.97 -3.69
CA GLN A 127 -16.87 -30.10 -2.90
C GLN A 127 -15.38 -30.47 -3.07
N LEU A 128 -15.09 -31.76 -3.14
CA LEU A 128 -13.73 -32.26 -3.38
C LEU A 128 -13.24 -31.87 -4.78
N GLU A 129 -14.11 -31.89 -5.79
CA GLU A 129 -13.77 -31.45 -7.13
C GLU A 129 -13.55 -29.92 -7.19
N VAL A 130 -14.37 -29.13 -6.50
CA VAL A 130 -14.18 -27.67 -6.39
C VAL A 130 -12.83 -27.35 -5.73
N THR A 131 -12.48 -28.03 -4.65
CA THR A 131 -11.20 -27.82 -3.95
C THR A 131 -10.01 -28.28 -4.79
N ARG A 132 -10.16 -29.37 -5.55
CA ARG A 132 -9.17 -29.81 -6.53
C ARG A 132 -8.91 -28.75 -7.60
N ARG A 133 -9.96 -28.25 -8.27
CA ARG A 133 -9.83 -27.21 -9.31
C ARG A 133 -9.14 -25.96 -8.75
N LYS A 134 -9.55 -25.51 -7.56
CA LYS A 134 -8.90 -24.38 -6.86
C LYS A 134 -7.41 -24.64 -6.58
N ALA A 135 -7.06 -25.84 -6.13
CA ALA A 135 -5.68 -26.23 -5.87
C ALA A 135 -4.84 -26.34 -7.16
N GLU A 136 -5.41 -26.85 -8.25
CA GLU A 136 -4.74 -26.94 -9.56
C GLU A 136 -4.46 -25.54 -10.13
N VAL A 137 -5.44 -24.64 -10.10
CA VAL A 137 -5.25 -23.22 -10.49
C VAL A 137 -4.20 -22.55 -9.61
N ALA A 138 -4.24 -22.77 -8.30
CA ALA A 138 -3.26 -22.21 -7.37
C ALA A 138 -1.84 -22.74 -7.64
N LYS A 139 -1.70 -24.03 -7.97
CA LYS A 139 -0.42 -24.65 -8.32
C LYS A 139 0.15 -24.10 -9.62
N ALA A 140 -0.70 -23.86 -10.63
CA ALA A 140 -0.29 -23.23 -11.88
C ALA A 140 0.19 -21.78 -11.69
N LYS A 141 -0.45 -21.03 -10.78
CA LYS A 141 -0.08 -19.64 -10.45
C LYS A 141 1.14 -19.51 -9.54
N GLU A 142 1.47 -20.53 -8.75
CA GLU A 142 2.56 -20.50 -7.77
C GLU A 142 3.92 -20.02 -8.32
N PRO A 143 4.46 -20.51 -9.45
CA PRO A 143 5.74 -20.03 -9.96
C PRO A 143 5.72 -18.54 -10.34
N GLY A 144 4.61 -18.04 -10.89
CA GLY A 144 4.43 -16.61 -11.18
C GLY A 144 4.36 -15.78 -9.91
N LEU A 145 3.64 -16.25 -8.89
CA LEU A 145 3.56 -15.59 -7.58
C LEU A 145 4.92 -15.56 -6.87
N ARG A 146 5.71 -16.63 -6.95
CA ARG A 146 7.09 -16.66 -6.41
C ARG A 146 7.98 -15.61 -7.05
N LYS A 147 7.95 -15.49 -8.39
CA LYS A 147 8.70 -14.45 -9.10
C LYS A 147 8.27 -13.04 -8.69
N ARG A 148 6.96 -12.81 -8.53
CA ARG A 148 6.43 -11.53 -8.05
C ARG A 148 6.91 -11.19 -6.63
N VAL A 149 6.95 -12.17 -5.73
CA VAL A 149 7.51 -11.97 -4.37
C VAL A 149 8.99 -11.59 -4.45
N GLU A 150 9.78 -12.31 -5.23
CA GLU A 150 11.21 -12.02 -5.41
C GLU A 150 11.45 -10.61 -5.99
N GLU A 151 10.70 -10.24 -7.02
CA GLU A 151 10.78 -8.91 -7.61
C GLU A 151 10.35 -7.81 -6.63
N ALA A 152 9.27 -8.03 -5.87
CA ALA A 152 8.80 -7.08 -4.87
C ALA A 152 9.80 -6.92 -3.72
N GLU A 153 10.41 -8.01 -3.23
CA GLU A 153 11.47 -7.95 -2.23
C GLU A 153 12.71 -7.21 -2.75
N LYS A 154 13.06 -7.41 -4.03
CA LYS A 154 14.14 -6.64 -4.65
C LYS A 154 13.82 -5.13 -4.67
N LYS A 155 12.60 -4.75 -5.05
CA LYS A 155 12.15 -3.35 -5.02
C LYS A 155 12.21 -2.76 -3.60
N VAL A 156 11.86 -3.53 -2.57
CA VAL A 156 12.01 -3.11 -1.16
C VAL A 156 13.48 -2.81 -0.86
N THR A 157 14.41 -3.69 -1.26
CA THR A 157 15.83 -3.46 -1.00
C THR A 157 16.39 -2.25 -1.74
N GLU A 158 15.97 -2.04 -3.00
CA GLU A 158 16.37 -0.88 -3.80
C GLU A 158 15.82 0.42 -3.22
N ALA A 159 14.53 0.44 -2.82
CA ALA A 159 13.91 1.60 -2.19
C ALA A 159 14.56 1.92 -0.84
N LYS A 160 14.87 0.89 -0.04
CA LYS A 160 15.59 1.06 1.23
C LYS A 160 16.97 1.68 1.04
N GLN A 161 17.74 1.20 0.06
CA GLN A 161 19.06 1.76 -0.23
C GLN A 161 18.99 3.24 -0.62
N LYS A 162 17.96 3.64 -1.37
CA LYS A 162 17.73 5.05 -1.72
C LYS A 162 17.39 5.88 -0.50
N LEU A 163 16.49 5.40 0.36
CA LEU A 163 16.12 6.05 1.62
C LEU A 163 17.33 6.21 2.55
N ASP A 164 18.12 5.15 2.72
CA ASP A 164 19.33 5.19 3.55
C ASP A 164 20.36 6.18 2.97
N ALA A 165 20.50 6.25 1.63
CA ALA A 165 21.38 7.21 0.97
C ALA A 165 20.90 8.67 1.08
N GLU A 166 19.59 8.91 1.11
CA GLU A 166 19.00 10.23 1.32
C GLU A 166 19.22 10.70 2.76
N ARG A 167 18.88 9.86 3.75
CA ARG A 167 19.14 10.12 5.18
C ARG A 167 20.63 10.35 5.46
N ALA A 168 21.51 9.61 4.80
CA ALA A 168 22.95 9.83 4.94
C ALA A 168 23.41 11.21 4.45
N LYS A 169 22.79 11.76 3.39
CA LYS A 169 23.09 13.12 2.91
C LYS A 169 22.58 14.19 3.86
N GLU A 170 21.38 14.00 4.41
CA GLU A 170 20.78 14.89 5.40
C GLU A 170 21.64 14.97 6.67
N VAL A 171 22.03 13.81 7.22
CA VAL A 171 22.94 13.72 8.37
C VAL A 171 24.28 14.40 8.08
N ALA A 172 24.83 14.26 6.88
CA ALA A 172 26.08 14.91 6.51
C ALA A 172 25.96 16.44 6.41
N LEU A 173 24.79 16.97 6.01
CA LEU A 173 24.53 18.42 5.99
C LEU A 173 24.37 18.96 7.42
N GLN A 174 23.57 18.29 8.25
CA GLN A 174 23.40 18.65 9.66
C GLN A 174 24.73 18.64 10.41
N ALA A 175 25.60 17.67 10.15
CA ALA A 175 26.94 17.62 10.75
C ALA A 175 27.80 18.84 10.40
N LYS A 176 27.71 19.35 9.17
CA LYS A 176 28.44 20.55 8.75
C LYS A 176 27.87 21.83 9.37
N ILE A 177 26.54 21.90 9.54
CA ILE A 177 25.89 23.02 10.25
C ILE A 177 26.35 23.01 11.72
N ALA A 178 26.32 21.85 12.38
CA ALA A 178 26.79 21.72 13.77
C ALA A 178 28.29 22.02 13.94
N GLU A 179 29.12 21.70 12.93
CA GLU A 179 30.54 22.08 12.92
C GLU A 179 30.70 23.61 12.86
N LEU A 180 29.94 24.28 11.99
CA LEU A 180 29.93 25.74 11.87
C LEU A 180 29.45 26.43 13.17
N GLU A 181 28.39 25.92 13.80
CA GLU A 181 27.91 26.41 15.10
C GLU A 181 29.00 26.30 16.18
N ASN A 182 29.76 25.21 16.18
CA ASN A 182 30.85 25.00 17.12
C ASN A 182 32.02 25.97 16.86
N GLU A 183 32.33 26.26 15.60
CA GLU A 183 33.35 27.25 15.24
C GLU A 183 32.95 28.66 15.68
N VAL A 184 31.69 29.06 15.45
CA VAL A 184 31.12 30.32 15.97
C VAL A 184 31.30 30.39 17.48
N HIS A 185 30.90 29.34 18.21
CA HIS A 185 31.03 29.32 19.66
C HIS A 185 32.48 29.43 20.16
N LYS A 186 33.43 28.80 19.48
CA LYS A 186 34.87 28.92 19.81
C LYS A 186 35.41 30.32 19.55
N LEU A 187 34.98 30.99 18.48
CA LEU A 187 35.38 32.36 18.18
C LEU A 187 34.82 33.33 19.22
N GLU A 188 33.55 33.19 19.60
CA GLU A 188 32.94 33.97 20.69
C GLU A 188 33.71 33.82 22.00
N GLN A 189 34.12 32.59 22.35
CA GLN A 189 34.94 32.35 23.54
C GLN A 189 36.32 33.02 23.47
N LYS A 190 37.01 32.91 22.34
CA LYS A 190 38.33 33.55 22.15
C LYS A 190 38.24 35.07 22.23
N LEU A 191 37.22 35.66 21.60
CA LEU A 191 36.99 37.11 21.66
C LEU A 191 36.76 37.57 23.10
N LYS A 192 35.99 36.79 23.88
CA LYS A 192 35.79 37.04 25.30
C LYS A 192 37.08 36.92 26.12
N GLU A 193 37.92 35.92 25.86
CA GLU A 193 39.22 35.76 26.53
C GLU A 193 40.17 36.93 26.23
N ILE A 194 40.17 37.43 24.98
CA ILE A 194 40.95 38.62 24.60
C ILE A 194 40.45 39.85 25.36
N ASP A 195 39.13 40.05 25.43
CA ASP A 195 38.51 41.15 26.16
C ASP A 195 38.89 41.14 27.65
N GLU A 196 38.92 39.95 28.27
CA GLU A 196 39.26 39.71 29.68
C GLU A 196 40.77 39.70 29.98
N SER A 197 41.65 39.71 28.97
CA SER A 197 43.10 39.65 29.18
C SER A 197 43.70 40.94 29.75
N ASP A 198 44.83 40.86 30.45
CA ASP A 198 45.56 42.04 30.98
C ASP A 198 46.43 42.75 29.93
N SER A 199 46.25 42.44 28.64
CA SER A 199 47.03 43.04 27.55
C SER A 199 46.61 44.49 27.25
N GLU A 200 47.53 45.28 26.68
CA GLU A 200 47.26 46.68 26.29
C GLU A 200 46.18 46.75 25.19
N ASP A 201 45.30 47.75 25.24
CA ASP A 201 44.14 47.86 24.34
C ASP A 201 44.51 47.82 22.85
N TYR A 202 45.64 48.44 22.46
CA TYR A 202 46.11 48.39 21.07
C TYR A 202 46.51 46.98 20.62
N VAL A 203 47.04 46.17 21.53
CA VAL A 203 47.39 44.77 21.27
C VAL A 203 46.14 43.91 21.20
N LYS A 204 45.17 44.12 22.11
CA LYS A 204 43.86 43.45 22.08
C LYS A 204 43.14 43.66 20.75
N GLU A 205 43.05 44.92 20.31
CA GLU A 205 42.32 45.27 19.10
C GLU A 205 42.92 44.63 17.84
N GLY A 206 44.26 44.55 17.76
CA GLY A 206 44.96 43.89 16.66
C GLY A 206 44.65 42.38 16.53
N PHE A 207 44.34 41.70 17.64
CA PHE A 207 43.91 40.29 17.64
C PHE A 207 42.38 40.14 17.55
N ARG A 208 41.62 41.09 18.09
CA ARG A 208 40.16 41.08 18.11
C ARG A 208 39.58 41.31 16.72
N ALA A 209 40.03 42.35 16.01
CA ALA A 209 39.49 42.72 14.70
C ALA A 209 39.43 41.56 13.67
N PRO A 210 40.50 40.77 13.46
CA PRO A 210 40.44 39.64 12.53
C PRO A 210 39.51 38.51 13.00
N LEU A 211 39.47 38.20 14.31
CA LEU A 211 38.58 37.18 14.86
C LEU A 211 37.11 37.60 14.83
N GLN A 212 36.83 38.90 15.02
CA GLN A 212 35.48 39.45 14.91
C GLN A 212 35.00 39.38 13.46
N SER A 213 35.84 39.74 12.49
CA SER A 213 35.49 39.61 11.06
C SER A 213 35.21 38.16 10.65
N GLU A 214 35.96 37.19 11.19
CA GLU A 214 35.71 35.76 10.99
C GLU A 214 34.40 35.31 11.66
N LEU A 215 34.13 35.77 12.89
CA LEU A 215 32.88 35.48 13.60
C LEU A 215 31.66 36.01 12.84
N ASP A 216 31.69 37.27 12.40
CA ASP A 216 30.60 37.91 11.68
C ASP A 216 30.29 37.16 10.36
N ALA A 217 31.33 36.73 9.64
CA ALA A 217 31.17 35.95 8.41
C ALA A 217 30.55 34.57 8.66
N LYS A 218 30.98 33.87 9.71
CA LYS A 218 30.42 32.56 10.10
C LYS A 218 29.00 32.67 10.64
N GLN A 219 28.69 33.70 11.43
CA GLN A 219 27.33 33.98 11.92
C GLN A 219 26.40 34.32 10.76
N ALA A 220 26.82 35.16 9.81
CA ALA A 220 26.03 35.46 8.61
C ALA A 220 25.76 34.20 7.77
N LYS A 221 26.75 33.32 7.63
CA LYS A 221 26.56 32.02 6.96
C LYS A 221 25.58 31.14 7.74
N LEU A 222 25.72 31.04 9.05
CA LEU A 222 24.84 30.24 9.90
C LEU A 222 23.39 30.74 9.85
N SER A 223 23.15 32.04 9.96
CA SER A 223 21.81 32.63 9.84
C SER A 223 21.16 32.33 8.48
N LYS A 224 21.94 32.35 7.39
CA LYS A 224 21.43 31.97 6.06
C LYS A 224 21.08 30.49 5.97
N LEU A 225 21.82 29.62 6.65
CA LEU A 225 21.53 28.18 6.71
C LEU A 225 20.27 27.90 7.53
N GLU A 226 20.11 28.60 8.66
CA GLU A 226 18.91 28.53 9.51
C GLU A 226 17.66 28.98 8.74
N GLU A 227 17.71 30.14 8.06
CA GLU A 227 16.59 30.63 7.23
C GLU A 227 16.17 29.64 6.13
N LEU A 228 17.15 29.01 5.46
CA LEU A 228 16.87 28.00 4.45
C LEU A 228 16.30 26.71 5.06
N SER A 229 16.76 26.31 6.25
CA SER A 229 16.23 25.16 6.98
C SER A 229 14.78 25.39 7.41
N ASP A 230 14.49 26.54 8.01
CA ASP A 230 13.13 26.91 8.43
C ASP A 230 12.16 26.94 7.25
N LYS A 231 12.61 27.43 6.08
CA LYS A 231 11.81 27.45 4.86
C LYS A 231 11.53 26.03 4.33
N ILE A 232 12.47 25.09 4.47
CA ILE A 232 12.26 23.68 4.12
C ILE A 232 11.17 23.09 5.01
N ASP A 233 11.24 23.30 6.32
CA ASP A 233 10.25 22.81 7.29
C ASP A 233 8.85 23.38 7.01
N GLU A 234 8.74 24.67 6.67
CA GLU A 234 7.47 25.30 6.29
C GLU A 234 6.88 24.68 5.02
N LEU A 235 7.69 24.51 3.98
CA LEU A 235 7.27 23.90 2.71
C LEU A 235 6.84 22.45 2.89
N ASP A 236 7.57 21.66 3.68
CA ASP A 236 7.18 20.28 4.01
C ASP A 236 5.83 20.24 4.74
N ALA A 237 5.63 21.10 5.73
CA ALA A 237 4.36 21.16 6.45
C ALA A 237 3.18 21.57 5.55
N GLU A 238 3.40 22.48 4.59
CA GLU A 238 2.39 22.84 3.58
C GLU A 238 2.09 21.69 2.62
N ILE A 239 3.11 21.01 2.11
CA ILE A 239 2.97 19.85 1.22
C ILE A 239 2.18 18.75 1.91
N ALA A 240 2.50 18.42 3.16
CA ALA A 240 1.79 17.39 3.93
C ALA A 240 0.30 17.69 4.07
N LYS A 241 -0.06 18.94 4.41
CA LYS A 241 -1.47 19.38 4.50
C LYS A 241 -2.20 19.26 3.16
N LEU A 242 -1.55 19.61 2.06
CA LEU A 242 -2.12 19.50 0.72
C LEU A 242 -2.28 18.03 0.29
N GLU A 243 -1.32 17.16 0.60
CA GLU A 243 -1.41 15.72 0.34
C GLU A 243 -2.55 15.06 1.12
N ASP A 244 -2.73 15.42 2.39
CA ASP A 244 -3.88 14.95 3.19
C ASP A 244 -5.22 15.42 2.61
N GLN A 245 -5.29 16.67 2.14
CA GLN A 245 -6.47 17.20 1.45
C GLN A 245 -6.76 16.45 0.14
N LEU A 246 -5.72 16.16 -0.64
CA LEU A 246 -5.87 15.40 -1.88
C LEU A 246 -6.39 13.99 -1.60
N LYS A 247 -5.83 13.31 -0.60
CA LYS A 247 -6.29 11.98 -0.19
C LYS A 247 -7.74 11.99 0.29
N ALA A 248 -8.14 12.97 1.11
CA ALA A 248 -9.53 13.12 1.54
C ALA A 248 -10.48 13.41 0.36
N ALA A 249 -10.01 14.15 -0.64
CA ALA A 249 -10.76 14.40 -1.88
C ALA A 249 -10.87 13.13 -2.76
N GLU A 250 -9.82 12.31 -2.85
CA GLU A 250 -9.84 11.04 -3.57
C GLU A 250 -10.81 10.03 -2.96
N GLU A 251 -10.87 9.95 -1.62
CA GLU A 251 -11.80 9.07 -0.90
C GLU A 251 -13.26 9.56 -1.00
N ASN A 252 -13.48 10.84 -1.33
CA ASN A 252 -14.79 11.43 -1.50
C ASN A 252 -15.21 11.50 -2.99
N ASN A 253 -16.11 10.61 -3.40
CA ASN A 253 -16.63 10.57 -4.77
C ASN A 253 -17.43 11.82 -5.22
N ASN A 254 -17.75 12.74 -4.30
CA ASN A 254 -18.48 13.97 -4.61
C ASN A 254 -17.58 15.17 -4.89
N VAL A 255 -16.25 15.02 -4.82
CA VAL A 255 -15.31 16.09 -5.14
C VAL A 255 -15.00 16.05 -6.63
N GLU A 256 -15.22 17.17 -7.32
CA GLU A 256 -14.98 17.27 -8.76
C GLU A 256 -13.50 17.10 -9.13
N ASP A 257 -13.26 16.47 -10.28
CA ASP A 257 -11.91 16.16 -10.76
C ASP A 257 -11.02 17.40 -10.92
N TYR A 258 -11.60 18.55 -11.30
CA TYR A 258 -10.84 19.80 -11.43
C TYR A 258 -10.24 20.27 -10.09
N PHE A 259 -10.89 19.97 -8.97
CA PHE A 259 -10.40 20.32 -7.64
C PHE A 259 -9.20 19.45 -7.26
N LYS A 260 -9.27 18.14 -7.57
CA LYS A 260 -8.17 17.19 -7.38
C LYS A 260 -6.95 17.58 -8.23
N GLU A 261 -7.17 17.89 -9.51
CA GLU A 261 -6.12 18.36 -10.41
C GLU A 261 -5.49 19.68 -9.92
N GLY A 262 -6.29 20.58 -9.34
CA GLY A 262 -5.81 21.82 -8.73
C GLY A 262 -4.89 21.58 -7.52
N LEU A 263 -5.27 20.65 -6.64
CA LEU A 263 -4.43 20.23 -5.51
C LEU A 263 -3.14 19.56 -5.98
N GLU A 264 -3.21 18.64 -6.94
CA GLU A 264 -2.04 17.99 -7.54
C GLU A 264 -1.04 19.00 -8.11
N LYS A 265 -1.52 19.99 -8.88
CA LYS A 265 -0.67 21.07 -9.41
C LYS A 265 -0.01 21.90 -8.31
N THR A 266 -0.75 22.21 -7.25
CA THR A 266 -0.23 23.00 -6.12
C THR A 266 0.84 22.23 -5.37
N ILE A 267 0.60 20.94 -5.09
CA ILE A 267 1.57 20.04 -4.48
C ILE A 267 2.84 19.94 -5.35
N ALA A 268 2.69 19.79 -6.66
CA ALA A 268 3.82 19.71 -7.59
C ALA A 268 4.66 21.00 -7.59
N ALA A 269 4.01 22.17 -7.57
CA ALA A 269 4.70 23.46 -7.50
C ALA A 269 5.47 23.63 -6.18
N LYS A 270 4.86 23.28 -5.05
CA LYS A 270 5.49 23.35 -3.72
C LYS A 270 6.66 22.38 -3.58
N LYS A 271 6.55 21.16 -4.12
CA LYS A 271 7.66 20.20 -4.19
C LYS A 271 8.85 20.72 -5.00
N ALA A 272 8.59 21.44 -6.09
CA ALA A 272 9.66 22.07 -6.88
C ALA A 272 10.34 23.23 -6.11
N GLU A 273 9.57 23.98 -5.30
CA GLU A 273 10.13 25.01 -4.41
C GLU A 273 10.98 24.39 -3.29
N LEU A 274 10.53 23.27 -2.71
CA LEU A 274 11.26 22.49 -1.71
C LEU A 274 12.60 22.00 -2.27
N GLU A 275 12.58 21.32 -3.43
CA GLU A 275 13.80 20.80 -4.08
C GLU A 275 14.82 21.92 -4.37
N LYS A 276 14.34 23.09 -4.80
CA LYS A 276 15.20 24.25 -5.01
C LYS A 276 15.80 24.77 -3.70
N THR A 277 15.01 24.84 -2.63
CA THR A 277 15.47 25.32 -1.31
C THR A 277 16.47 24.36 -0.68
N GLU A 278 16.26 23.04 -0.79
CA GLU A 278 17.23 22.01 -0.38
C GLU A 278 18.55 22.11 -1.16
N ALA A 279 18.47 22.38 -2.48
CA ALA A 279 19.66 22.59 -3.30
C ALA A 279 20.42 23.86 -2.90
N ASP A 280 19.71 24.94 -2.58
CA ASP A 280 20.27 26.19 -2.09
C ASP A 280 20.91 26.00 -0.70
N LEU A 281 20.30 25.24 0.22
CA LEU A 281 20.89 24.87 1.51
C LEU A 281 22.18 24.08 1.31
N LYS A 282 22.15 23.04 0.48
CA LYS A 282 23.33 22.23 0.16
C LYS A 282 24.44 23.07 -0.45
N LYS A 283 24.11 24.04 -1.30
CA LYS A 283 25.09 24.96 -1.89
C LYS A 283 25.67 25.87 -0.82
N ALA A 284 24.84 26.50 0.01
CA ALA A 284 25.26 27.40 1.08
C ALA A 284 26.17 26.71 2.10
N VAL A 285 25.88 25.45 2.47
CA VAL A 285 26.75 24.67 3.37
C VAL A 285 28.16 24.51 2.80
N ASN A 286 28.27 24.24 1.48
CA ASN A 286 29.54 24.00 0.80
C ASN A 286 30.21 25.28 0.28
N GLU A 287 29.57 26.45 0.41
CA GLU A 287 30.11 27.71 -0.07
C GLU A 287 31.28 28.14 0.84
N PRO A 288 32.47 28.45 0.28
CA PRO A 288 33.58 28.93 1.07
C PRO A 288 33.23 30.27 1.70
N GLU A 289 33.68 30.48 2.92
CA GLU A 289 33.53 31.75 3.62
C GLU A 289 34.31 32.82 2.84
N LYS A 290 33.58 33.65 2.10
CA LYS A 290 34.16 34.89 1.61
C LYS A 290 34.33 35.80 2.83
N PRO A 291 35.52 36.40 3.04
CA PRO A 291 35.63 37.54 3.93
C PRO A 291 34.58 38.54 3.50
N ALA A 292 33.82 39.06 4.47
CA ALA A 292 32.81 40.08 4.21
C ALA A 292 33.41 41.18 3.33
N GLU A 293 33.01 41.25 2.06
CA GLU A 293 33.11 42.52 1.36
C GLU A 293 32.17 43.48 2.09
N GLU A 294 32.76 44.61 2.46
CA GLU A 294 32.15 45.82 2.99
C GLU A 294 30.68 45.97 2.56
N PRO A 295 29.77 46.43 3.45
CA PRO A 295 28.36 46.59 3.13
C PRO A 295 28.24 47.52 1.92
N SER A 296 27.93 46.95 0.76
CA SER A 296 27.51 47.74 -0.39
C SER A 296 26.17 48.35 -0.05
N GLN A 297 26.26 49.61 0.37
CA GLN A 297 25.19 50.57 0.53
C GLN A 297 24.18 50.54 -0.64
N PRO A 298 22.94 51.00 -0.38
CA PRO A 298 21.79 50.79 -1.25
C PRO A 298 21.98 51.39 -2.64
N GLU A 299 21.43 50.69 -3.64
CA GLU A 299 21.30 51.15 -5.02
C GLU A 299 20.84 52.61 -5.05
N LYS A 300 21.77 53.50 -5.42
CA LYS A 300 21.41 54.85 -5.88
C LYS A 300 21.15 54.81 -7.39
N PRO A 301 20.15 55.57 -7.86
CA PRO A 301 19.57 55.42 -9.19
C PRO A 301 20.52 55.94 -10.27
N ALA A 302 20.50 55.26 -11.42
CA ALA A 302 21.22 55.67 -12.62
C ALA A 302 20.94 57.13 -13.01
N GLU A 303 22.01 57.90 -13.14
CA GLU A 303 22.04 59.29 -13.60
C GLU A 303 21.98 59.33 -15.14
N GLU A 304 21.02 60.10 -15.67
CA GLU A 304 20.84 60.42 -17.09
C GLU A 304 21.95 61.34 -17.64
N ALA A 305 22.19 61.27 -18.95
CA ALA A 305 22.37 62.43 -19.84
C ALA A 305 22.36 61.99 -21.33
N PRO A 306 22.05 62.86 -22.31
CA PRO A 306 20.93 63.81 -22.41
C PRO A 306 20.14 63.66 -23.74
N ALA A 307 18.97 64.29 -23.81
CA ALA A 307 18.11 64.43 -24.99
C ALA A 307 18.71 65.34 -26.10
N PRO A 308 18.07 65.42 -27.28
CA PRO A 308 17.33 66.66 -27.54
C PRO A 308 15.97 66.51 -28.25
N GLU A 309 15.07 67.43 -27.84
CA GLU A 309 14.07 68.16 -28.63
C GLU A 309 12.70 67.51 -28.97
N GLN A 310 11.77 67.77 -28.04
CA GLN A 310 10.33 68.08 -28.18
C GLN A 310 10.02 69.20 -29.22
N PRO A 311 8.74 69.57 -29.58
CA PRO A 311 7.50 69.56 -28.75
C PRO A 311 6.23 69.09 -29.50
N THR A 312 5.05 68.83 -28.91
CA THR A 312 4.22 69.70 -28.05
C THR A 312 3.14 68.90 -27.29
N GLU A 313 3.01 69.23 -26.00
CA GLU A 313 1.88 69.08 -25.04
C GLU A 313 0.51 69.65 -25.53
N PRO A 314 -0.62 69.64 -24.75
CA PRO A 314 -0.85 69.27 -23.32
C PRO A 314 -2.06 68.29 -23.15
N THR A 315 -2.54 67.78 -22.01
CA THR A 315 -2.86 68.30 -20.67
C THR A 315 -3.15 67.12 -19.71
N GLN A 316 -2.70 67.26 -18.46
CA GLN A 316 -2.96 66.52 -17.20
C GLN A 316 -4.44 66.64 -16.69
N PRO A 317 -4.89 66.12 -15.51
CA PRO A 317 -4.31 65.15 -14.53
C PRO A 317 -5.33 64.20 -13.81
N GLU A 318 -4.84 63.47 -12.80
CA GLU A 318 -5.49 63.02 -11.54
C GLU A 318 -6.02 61.56 -11.35
N LYS A 319 -5.52 60.96 -10.25
CA LYS A 319 -5.96 59.77 -9.46
C LYS A 319 -7.19 60.15 -8.60
N PRO A 320 -7.79 59.32 -7.70
CA PRO A 320 -7.64 57.88 -7.40
C PRO A 320 -8.97 57.12 -7.11
N ALA A 321 -8.83 55.82 -6.79
CA ALA A 321 -9.59 55.07 -5.77
C ALA A 321 -10.75 54.11 -6.18
N GLU A 322 -10.82 53.07 -5.33
CA GLU A 322 -11.92 52.16 -4.98
C GLU A 322 -12.07 50.80 -5.69
N GLN A 323 -12.17 49.79 -4.83
CA GLN A 323 -12.56 48.39 -5.08
C GLN A 323 -13.87 48.31 -5.89
N PRO A 324 -14.15 47.16 -6.53
CA PRO A 324 -15.27 46.38 -5.99
C PRO A 324 -15.13 44.84 -6.05
N GLN A 325 -16.02 44.26 -5.25
CA GLN A 325 -16.45 42.88 -5.00
C GLN A 325 -16.87 42.03 -6.23
N PRO A 326 -17.14 40.72 -6.06
CA PRO A 326 -17.21 39.72 -7.13
C PRO A 326 -18.61 39.42 -7.71
N ALA A 327 -18.59 38.90 -8.95
CA ALA A 327 -19.53 38.04 -9.70
C ALA A 327 -20.97 38.51 -10.00
N PRO A 328 -21.51 38.17 -11.20
CA PRO A 328 -22.36 36.97 -11.27
C PRO A 328 -22.20 36.11 -12.55
N ALA A 329 -22.62 34.85 -12.42
CA ALA A 329 -22.57 33.77 -13.41
C ALA A 329 -23.55 33.93 -14.61
N PRO A 330 -23.27 33.32 -15.78
CA PRO A 330 -24.26 33.17 -16.84
C PRO A 330 -24.99 31.81 -16.77
N GLN A 331 -26.31 31.86 -16.90
CA GLN A 331 -27.22 30.73 -17.10
C GLN A 331 -27.29 30.29 -18.59
N PRO A 332 -27.81 29.08 -18.88
CA PRO A 332 -27.62 28.39 -20.16
C PRO A 332 -28.74 28.66 -21.17
N GLU A 333 -28.40 28.69 -22.46
CA GLU A 333 -29.36 28.63 -23.56
C GLU A 333 -29.05 27.47 -24.55
N LYS A 334 -30.11 26.72 -24.87
CA LYS A 334 -30.37 25.90 -26.06
C LYS A 334 -31.80 26.29 -26.52
N PRO A 335 -32.34 25.93 -27.71
CA PRO A 335 -31.82 25.03 -28.78
C PRO A 335 -32.05 25.55 -30.22
N ALA A 336 -31.51 24.85 -31.24
CA ALA A 336 -32.18 24.71 -32.55
C ALA A 336 -31.69 23.44 -33.29
N GLU A 337 -32.64 22.60 -33.69
CA GLU A 337 -32.51 21.48 -34.65
C GLU A 337 -32.51 21.99 -36.10
N GLU A 338 -31.78 21.33 -37.01
CA GLU A 338 -32.31 20.86 -38.30
C GLU A 338 -31.39 19.77 -38.92
N THR A 339 -31.98 18.94 -39.79
CA THR A 339 -31.62 17.54 -40.14
C THR A 339 -30.69 17.38 -41.40
N PRO A 340 -30.56 16.23 -42.12
CA PRO A 340 -29.39 15.32 -42.06
C PRO A 340 -28.65 14.99 -43.41
N ALA A 341 -27.48 14.30 -43.29
CA ALA A 341 -26.72 13.49 -44.28
C ALA A 341 -25.78 14.25 -45.28
N PRO A 342 -24.59 13.74 -45.67
CA PRO A 342 -24.24 12.33 -45.92
C PRO A 342 -22.97 11.80 -45.20
N LYS A 343 -22.89 10.48 -45.15
CA LYS A 343 -21.83 9.63 -44.57
C LYS A 343 -20.51 9.74 -45.35
N PRO A 344 -19.39 10.09 -44.72
CA PRO A 344 -18.05 9.78 -45.23
C PRO A 344 -17.48 8.54 -44.51
N GLU A 345 -16.75 7.74 -45.28
CA GLU A 345 -16.02 6.55 -44.84
C GLU A 345 -15.10 6.79 -43.64
N LYS A 346 -15.00 5.77 -42.80
CA LYS A 346 -14.09 5.66 -41.65
C LYS A 346 -12.66 6.12 -42.00
N PRO A 347 -12.09 7.10 -41.28
CA PRO A 347 -10.65 7.13 -41.08
C PRO A 347 -10.25 5.94 -40.21
N ALA A 348 -9.16 5.27 -40.58
CA ALA A 348 -8.62 4.11 -39.87
C ALA A 348 -8.42 4.42 -38.37
N GLU A 349 -9.05 3.62 -37.50
CA GLU A 349 -8.73 3.59 -36.07
C GLU A 349 -7.27 3.20 -35.91
N GLN A 350 -6.49 4.06 -35.25
CA GLN A 350 -5.23 3.67 -34.61
C GLN A 350 -5.50 2.47 -33.68
N PRO A 351 -4.57 1.50 -33.57
CA PRO A 351 -4.80 0.30 -32.79
C PRO A 351 -4.98 0.67 -31.31
N LYS A 352 -6.17 0.39 -30.78
CA LYS A 352 -6.37 0.22 -29.34
C LYS A 352 -5.35 -0.80 -28.84
N ALA A 353 -4.75 -0.51 -27.68
CA ALA A 353 -3.93 -1.46 -26.95
C ALA A 353 -4.64 -2.81 -26.88
N GLU A 354 -4.06 -3.82 -27.54
CA GLU A 354 -4.41 -5.22 -27.32
C GLU A 354 -4.30 -5.49 -25.82
N LYS A 355 -5.36 -6.00 -25.20
CA LYS A 355 -5.20 -6.81 -23.99
C LYS A 355 -4.16 -7.90 -24.33
N PRO A 356 -3.18 -8.21 -23.46
CA PRO A 356 -2.28 -9.31 -23.73
C PRO A 356 -3.12 -10.57 -23.96
N ALA A 357 -2.81 -11.34 -25.00
CA ALA A 357 -3.58 -12.52 -25.41
C ALA A 357 -3.88 -13.48 -24.25
N ASP A 358 -3.04 -13.49 -23.21
CA ASP A 358 -3.22 -14.23 -21.96
C ASP A 358 -4.40 -13.74 -21.11
N GLN A 359 -4.65 -12.42 -20.97
CA GLN A 359 -5.80 -11.92 -20.21
C GLN A 359 -7.12 -12.22 -20.92
N GLN A 360 -7.11 -12.19 -22.25
CA GLN A 360 -8.31 -12.46 -23.05
C GLN A 360 -8.63 -13.97 -23.05
N ALA A 361 -7.61 -14.82 -23.07
CA ALA A 361 -7.75 -16.27 -22.88
C ALA A 361 -8.19 -16.64 -21.45
N GLU A 362 -7.74 -15.90 -20.43
CA GLU A 362 -8.16 -16.08 -19.03
C GLU A 362 -9.62 -15.66 -18.80
N GLU A 363 -10.06 -14.53 -19.37
CA GLU A 363 -11.46 -14.08 -19.33
C GLU A 363 -12.39 -15.03 -20.10
N ASP A 364 -11.95 -15.56 -21.26
CA ASP A 364 -12.72 -16.54 -22.03
C ASP A 364 -12.80 -17.91 -21.35
N TYR A 365 -11.77 -18.33 -20.61
CA TYR A 365 -11.83 -19.56 -19.80
C TYR A 365 -12.77 -19.40 -18.61
N ALA A 366 -12.71 -18.25 -17.91
CA ALA A 366 -13.63 -17.94 -16.83
C ALA A 366 -15.09 -17.88 -17.31
N ARG A 367 -15.35 -17.20 -18.43
CA ARG A 367 -16.69 -17.07 -19.02
C ARG A 367 -17.25 -18.40 -19.50
N ARG A 368 -16.45 -19.25 -20.15
CA ARG A 368 -16.88 -20.62 -20.55
C ARG A 368 -17.21 -21.48 -19.34
N SER A 369 -16.48 -21.33 -18.23
CA SER A 369 -16.74 -22.10 -17.02
C SER A 369 -18.02 -21.66 -16.28
N GLU A 370 -18.37 -20.37 -16.33
CA GLU A 370 -19.66 -19.87 -15.82
C GLU A 370 -20.85 -20.28 -16.73
N GLU A 371 -20.66 -20.25 -18.06
CA GLU A 371 -21.68 -20.73 -18.99
C GLU A 371 -21.94 -22.24 -18.82
N GLU A 372 -20.90 -23.05 -18.59
CA GLU A 372 -21.04 -24.47 -18.29
C GLU A 372 -21.74 -24.73 -16.94
N TYR A 373 -21.45 -23.91 -15.92
CA TYR A 373 -22.13 -23.94 -14.62
C TYR A 373 -23.64 -23.63 -14.75
N ASN A 374 -24.01 -22.60 -15.52
CA ASN A 374 -25.40 -22.23 -15.74
C ASN A 374 -26.17 -23.25 -16.61
N ARG A 375 -25.49 -23.95 -17.54
CA ARG A 375 -26.10 -25.00 -18.36
C ARG A 375 -26.35 -26.29 -17.59
N LEU A 376 -25.59 -26.54 -16.51
CA LEU A 376 -25.74 -27.70 -15.65
C LEU A 376 -26.87 -27.53 -14.62
N THR A 377 -27.10 -26.31 -14.13
CA THR A 377 -28.19 -26.00 -13.20
C THR A 377 -29.57 -25.99 -13.88
N GLN A 378 -29.63 -25.65 -15.17
CA GLN A 378 -30.87 -25.67 -15.98
C GLN A 378 -31.29 -27.07 -16.47
N GLN A 379 -30.48 -28.12 -16.25
CA GLN A 379 -30.81 -29.50 -16.62
C GLN A 379 -31.50 -30.29 -15.49
N GLN A 380 -31.87 -29.66 -14.38
CA GLN A 380 -32.73 -30.32 -13.39
C GLN A 380 -34.17 -30.38 -13.91
N PRO A 381 -34.82 -31.56 -14.00
CA PRO A 381 -36.23 -31.64 -14.35
C PRO A 381 -37.07 -30.96 -13.25
N PRO A 382 -38.22 -30.34 -13.58
CA PRO A 382 -39.11 -29.76 -12.58
C PRO A 382 -39.53 -30.84 -11.57
N LYS A 383 -39.51 -30.48 -10.27
CA LYS A 383 -39.85 -31.37 -9.16
C LYS A 383 -41.23 -31.99 -9.39
N ALA A 384 -41.30 -33.33 -9.31
CA ALA A 384 -42.55 -34.07 -9.37
C ALA A 384 -43.52 -33.61 -8.27
N GLU A 385 -44.70 -33.17 -8.71
CA GLU A 385 -45.83 -32.82 -7.86
C GLU A 385 -46.37 -34.09 -7.17
N LYS A 386 -46.60 -34.01 -5.86
CA LYS A 386 -47.07 -35.13 -5.02
C LYS A 386 -48.44 -35.65 -5.50
N PRO A 387 -48.73 -36.96 -5.43
CA PRO A 387 -50.07 -37.45 -5.76
C PRO A 387 -51.07 -37.04 -4.68
N ALA A 388 -52.28 -36.68 -5.13
CA ALA A 388 -53.41 -36.24 -4.30
C ALA A 388 -53.90 -37.36 -3.33
N PRO A 389 -54.41 -37.02 -2.14
CA PRO A 389 -54.99 -37.99 -1.22
C PRO A 389 -56.36 -38.50 -1.73
N ALA A 390 -56.59 -39.80 -1.61
CA ALA A 390 -57.82 -40.46 -2.01
C ALA A 390 -59.05 -40.00 -1.19
N PRO A 391 -60.24 -39.89 -1.81
CA PRO A 391 -61.45 -39.46 -1.10
C PRO A 391 -62.01 -40.55 -0.18
N LYS A 392 -62.60 -40.11 0.94
CA LYS A 392 -63.33 -40.95 1.90
C LYS A 392 -64.70 -41.36 1.39
#